data_AF-A0A7Z9JFW8-F1
#
_entry.id   AF-A0A7Z9JFW8-F1
#
_cell.length_a   1.000
_cell.length_b   1.000
_cell.length_c   1.000
_cell.angle_alpha   90.00
_cell.angle_beta   90.00
_cell.angle_gamma   90.00
#
_symmetry.space_group_name_H-M   'P 1'
#
loop_
_entity.id
_entity.type
_entity.pdbx_description
1 polymer ?
#
loop_
_entity_poly.entity_id
_entity_poly.type
_entity_poly.pdbx_seq_one_letter_code
_entity_poly.pdbx_strand_id
1 'polypeptide(L)'
;MTVTPQNVHSVLKQFQLTDGYDLVVDLNKSNGVWIHDSASGKDYLDAFTCFASWPLGFNHPDLMEDDFNERILRVSRNKIANSDLYTTELAEFVEAFGTKVTPDDYPHHFWVSGGALAVENALKTAFDWKARKLGRNNFTDDVNDLVILHFEQAFHGRSGYTMSLTNTLPDKVGLFPKFNWPRVSTPFCEFDNEGNIVNDIEASEARTCAEIDKAFEEHGNRIAAILIEPMQGEGGDNH
;
A
#
# COMPACT_ATOMS: atom_id res chain seq x y z
N MET A 1 17.09 -30.51 -7.33
CA MET A 1 17.88 -30.09 -6.16
C MET A 1 16.89 -29.57 -5.13
N THR A 2 16.90 -30.12 -3.92
CA THR A 2 15.97 -29.71 -2.85
C THR A 2 16.76 -28.91 -1.83
N VAL A 3 16.41 -27.64 -1.64
CA VAL A 3 17.02 -26.79 -0.60
C VAL A 3 16.46 -27.24 0.75
N THR A 4 17.34 -27.51 1.72
CA THR A 4 16.91 -27.82 3.10
C THR A 4 16.67 -26.51 3.87
N PRO A 5 15.81 -26.51 4.91
CA PRO A 5 15.60 -25.33 5.74
C PRO A 5 16.89 -24.67 6.24
N GLN A 6 17.86 -25.48 6.67
CA GLN A 6 19.16 -25.02 7.18
C GLN A 6 20.01 -24.30 6.12
N ASN A 7 19.70 -24.48 4.83
CA ASN A 7 20.46 -23.92 3.71
C ASN A 7 19.71 -22.79 3.00
N VAL A 8 18.50 -22.41 3.42
CA VAL A 8 17.73 -21.35 2.73
C VAL A 8 18.50 -20.03 2.67
N HIS A 9 18.96 -19.52 3.81
CA HIS A 9 19.70 -18.27 3.88
C HIS A 9 21.03 -18.31 3.11
N SER A 10 21.75 -19.43 3.16
CA SER A 10 23.04 -19.57 2.45
C SER A 10 22.86 -19.60 0.93
N VAL A 11 21.76 -20.19 0.44
CA VAL A 11 21.41 -20.18 -0.99
C VAL A 11 20.97 -18.79 -1.42
N LEU A 12 20.10 -18.12 -0.66
CA LEU A 12 19.60 -16.78 -1.02
C LEU A 12 20.75 -15.74 -1.07
N LYS A 13 21.66 -15.76 -0.09
CA LYS A 13 22.83 -14.86 -0.03
C LYS A 13 23.74 -14.89 -1.25
N GLN A 14 23.70 -15.96 -2.05
CA GLN A 14 24.48 -16.06 -3.28
C GLN A 14 23.94 -15.17 -4.40
N PHE A 15 22.65 -14.83 -4.35
CA PHE A 15 21.95 -14.22 -5.49
C PHE A 15 21.18 -12.95 -5.13
N GLN A 16 20.99 -12.63 -3.85
CA GLN A 16 20.31 -11.43 -3.40
C GLN A 16 20.76 -11.00 -1.99
N LEU A 17 20.43 -9.75 -1.64
CA LEU A 17 20.53 -9.27 -0.26
C LEU A 17 19.52 -10.03 0.61
N THR A 18 19.95 -10.49 1.79
CA THR A 18 19.11 -11.22 2.74
C THR A 18 19.13 -10.52 4.09
N ASP A 19 18.39 -9.43 4.19
CA ASP A 19 18.27 -8.56 5.36
C ASP A 19 16.95 -8.75 6.12
N GLY A 20 16.12 -9.71 5.69
CA GLY A 20 14.93 -10.14 6.41
C GLY A 20 15.22 -10.98 7.67
N TYR A 21 14.16 -11.48 8.29
CA TYR A 21 14.26 -12.35 9.48
C TYR A 21 15.01 -13.65 9.21
N ASP A 22 15.67 -14.18 10.25
CA ASP A 22 16.37 -15.48 10.18
C ASP A 22 15.43 -16.69 10.10
N LEU A 23 14.12 -16.50 10.25
CA LEU A 23 13.10 -17.55 10.23
C LEU A 23 13.01 -18.22 8.85
N VAL A 24 12.75 -19.54 8.83
CA VAL A 24 12.40 -20.28 7.62
C VAL A 24 11.00 -20.86 7.78
N VAL A 25 10.00 -20.10 7.30
CA VAL A 25 8.57 -20.43 7.42
C VAL A 25 8.27 -21.79 6.81
N ASP A 26 7.73 -22.70 7.63
CA ASP A 26 7.16 -23.96 7.17
C ASP A 26 5.72 -23.74 6.69
N LEU A 27 5.52 -23.79 5.37
CA LEU A 27 4.20 -23.55 4.76
C LEU A 27 3.17 -24.62 5.13
N ASN A 28 3.60 -25.82 5.54
CA ASN A 28 2.66 -26.89 5.90
C ASN A 28 2.32 -26.87 7.40
N LYS A 29 3.28 -26.51 8.26
CA LYS A 29 3.09 -26.54 9.72
C LYS A 29 2.63 -25.23 10.34
N SER A 30 2.86 -24.10 9.69
CA SER A 30 2.33 -22.81 10.15
C SER A 30 0.79 -22.85 10.11
N ASN A 31 0.12 -22.31 11.12
CA ASN A 31 -1.34 -22.41 11.21
C ASN A 31 -1.94 -21.26 12.04
N GLY A 32 -2.99 -20.62 11.51
CA GLY A 32 -3.61 -19.46 12.09
C GLY A 32 -2.59 -18.34 12.32
N VAL A 33 -2.43 -17.95 13.58
CA VAL A 33 -1.49 -16.90 14.02
C VAL A 33 -0.10 -17.43 14.37
N TRP A 34 0.23 -18.68 14.05
CA TRP A 34 1.51 -19.29 14.42
C TRP A 34 2.37 -19.60 13.19
N ILE A 35 3.59 -19.08 13.18
CA ILE A 35 4.65 -19.44 12.23
C ILE A 35 5.48 -20.57 12.82
N HIS A 36 5.58 -21.69 12.12
CA HIS A 36 6.56 -22.73 12.45
C HIS A 36 7.85 -22.47 11.68
N ASP A 37 8.95 -22.25 12.39
CA ASP A 37 10.28 -22.13 11.79
C ASP A 37 10.89 -23.53 11.55
N SER A 38 10.90 -23.97 10.30
CA SER A 38 11.46 -25.27 9.91
C SER A 38 12.97 -25.40 10.12
N ALA A 39 13.72 -24.30 10.27
CA ALA A 39 15.15 -24.35 10.52
C ALA A 39 15.47 -24.65 11.99
N SER A 40 14.76 -24.02 12.93
CA SER A 40 14.96 -24.19 14.38
C SER A 40 13.97 -25.13 15.07
N GLY A 41 12.83 -25.42 14.44
CA GLY A 41 11.73 -26.22 15.00
C GLY A 41 10.85 -25.47 16.00
N LYS A 42 10.97 -24.14 16.11
CA LYS A 42 10.23 -23.31 17.06
C LYS A 42 8.99 -22.68 16.42
N ASP A 43 7.97 -22.46 17.24
CA ASP A 43 6.76 -21.72 16.86
C ASP A 43 6.85 -20.27 17.34
N TYR A 44 6.37 -19.35 16.50
CA TYR A 44 6.33 -17.91 16.76
C TYR A 44 4.91 -17.40 16.60
N LEU A 45 4.44 -16.61 17.57
CA LEU A 45 3.19 -15.87 17.43
C LEU A 45 3.40 -14.75 16.41
N ASP A 46 2.59 -14.73 15.36
CA ASP A 46 2.66 -13.75 14.29
C ASP A 46 1.75 -12.55 14.59
N ALA A 47 2.37 -11.46 15.04
CA ALA A 47 1.76 -10.13 15.12
C ALA A 47 2.25 -9.19 14.00
N PHE A 48 2.86 -9.75 12.94
CA PHE A 48 3.43 -9.04 11.81
C PHE A 48 2.60 -9.23 10.53
N THR A 49 2.06 -10.43 10.30
CA THR A 49 1.12 -10.77 9.21
C THR A 49 1.59 -10.32 7.84
N CYS A 50 2.90 -10.47 7.58
CA CYS A 50 3.56 -10.09 6.34
C CYS A 50 3.31 -8.61 5.97
N PHE A 51 3.65 -7.69 6.87
CA PHE A 51 3.32 -6.26 6.75
C PHE A 51 1.81 -6.02 6.59
N ALA A 52 1.00 -6.62 7.48
CA ALA A 52 -0.46 -6.50 7.50
C ALA A 52 -1.19 -6.92 6.21
N SER A 53 -0.53 -7.69 5.33
CA SER A 53 -1.10 -8.14 4.06
C SER A 53 -1.82 -9.48 4.12
N TRP A 54 -1.76 -10.16 5.28
CA TRP A 54 -2.24 -11.52 5.44
C TRP A 54 -3.49 -11.60 6.33
N PRO A 55 -4.71 -11.52 5.77
CA PRO A 55 -5.93 -11.30 6.55
C PRO A 55 -6.43 -12.52 7.34
N LEU A 56 -6.15 -13.74 6.89
CA LEU A 56 -6.75 -14.97 7.44
C LEU A 56 -5.78 -15.85 8.25
N GLY A 57 -4.50 -15.46 8.36
CA GLY A 57 -3.49 -16.32 8.97
C GLY A 57 -3.11 -17.53 8.10
N PHE A 58 -2.12 -18.31 8.55
CA PHE A 58 -1.60 -19.45 7.78
C PHE A 58 -2.62 -20.59 7.73
N ASN A 59 -2.76 -21.26 6.58
CA ASN A 59 -3.54 -22.48 6.40
C ASN A 59 -4.98 -22.41 6.96
N HIS A 60 -5.68 -21.30 6.71
CA HIS A 60 -7.09 -21.15 7.09
C HIS A 60 -7.93 -22.32 6.55
N PRO A 61 -8.79 -22.98 7.35
CA PRO A 61 -9.50 -24.21 6.97
C PRO A 61 -10.22 -24.13 5.62
N ASP A 62 -10.96 -23.04 5.38
CA ASP A 62 -11.70 -22.84 4.12
C ASP A 62 -10.80 -22.78 2.86
N LEU A 63 -9.51 -22.44 3.02
CA LEU A 63 -8.54 -22.44 1.91
C LEU A 63 -7.88 -23.82 1.69
N MET A 64 -8.13 -24.77 2.60
CA MET A 64 -7.58 -26.12 2.57
C MET A 64 -8.58 -27.16 2.05
N GLU A 65 -9.83 -26.76 1.81
CA GLU A 65 -10.87 -27.60 1.23
C GLU A 65 -10.52 -28.05 -0.20
N ASP A 66 -10.92 -29.27 -0.56
CA ASP A 66 -10.54 -29.90 -1.85
C ASP A 66 -11.05 -29.08 -3.05
N ASP A 67 -12.25 -28.52 -2.95
CA ASP A 67 -12.87 -27.73 -4.02
C ASP A 67 -12.13 -26.40 -4.28
N PHE A 68 -11.71 -25.71 -3.21
CA PHE A 68 -10.88 -24.52 -3.29
C PHE A 68 -9.52 -24.83 -3.89
N ASN A 69 -8.87 -25.91 -3.43
CA ASN A 69 -7.57 -26.35 -3.93
C ASN A 69 -7.62 -26.69 -5.43
N GLU A 70 -8.65 -27.42 -5.88
CA GLU A 70 -8.85 -27.71 -7.30
C GLU A 70 -9.06 -26.44 -8.12
N ARG A 71 -9.88 -25.50 -7.62
CA ARG A 71 -10.16 -24.22 -8.30
C ARG A 71 -8.91 -23.36 -8.43
N ILE A 72 -8.16 -23.15 -7.35
CA ILE A 72 -6.93 -22.35 -7.38
C ILE A 72 -5.86 -23.00 -8.26
N LEU A 73 -5.71 -24.33 -8.22
CA LEU A 73 -4.77 -25.03 -9.09
C LEU A 73 -5.12 -24.84 -10.56
N ARG A 74 -6.41 -24.86 -10.93
CA ARG A 74 -6.86 -24.62 -12.30
C ARG A 74 -6.54 -23.18 -12.75
N VAL A 75 -6.87 -22.20 -11.92
CA VAL A 75 -6.71 -20.77 -12.25
C VAL A 75 -5.23 -20.37 -12.30
N SER A 76 -4.44 -20.77 -11.31
CA SER A 76 -3.02 -20.38 -11.17
C SER A 76 -2.09 -20.91 -12.26
N ARG A 77 -2.50 -21.94 -13.00
CA ARG A 77 -1.75 -22.46 -14.17
C ARG A 77 -1.71 -21.49 -15.34
N ASN A 78 -2.55 -20.46 -15.34
CA ASN A 78 -2.67 -19.49 -16.42
C ASN A 78 -2.47 -18.07 -15.88
N LYS A 79 -1.71 -17.25 -16.62
CA LYS A 79 -1.59 -15.81 -16.35
C LYS A 79 -2.31 -15.03 -17.45
N ILE A 80 -3.60 -14.79 -17.23
CA ILE A 80 -4.46 -14.10 -18.19
C ILE A 80 -4.23 -12.59 -18.09
N ALA A 81 -4.11 -11.93 -19.25
CA ALA A 81 -4.17 -10.48 -19.33
C ALA A 81 -5.63 -10.02 -19.16
N ASN A 82 -6.08 -9.92 -17.91
CA ASN A 82 -7.46 -9.58 -17.54
C ASN A 82 -7.93 -8.21 -18.10
N SER A 83 -6.99 -7.37 -18.56
CA SER A 83 -7.30 -6.14 -19.28
C SER A 83 -8.02 -6.40 -20.62
N ASP A 84 -7.68 -7.50 -21.29
CA ASP A 84 -8.13 -7.81 -22.67
C ASP A 84 -8.96 -9.09 -22.75
N LEU A 85 -8.73 -10.02 -21.82
CA LEU A 85 -9.33 -11.36 -21.81
C LEU A 85 -10.07 -11.58 -20.49
N TYR A 86 -11.38 -11.69 -20.55
CA TYR A 86 -12.21 -11.89 -19.35
C TYR A 86 -12.47 -13.37 -19.07
N THR A 87 -12.58 -13.70 -17.79
CA THR A 87 -12.93 -15.04 -17.29
C THR A 87 -14.13 -14.96 -16.34
N THR A 88 -14.79 -16.10 -16.13
CA THR A 88 -15.83 -16.23 -15.10
C THR A 88 -15.30 -15.89 -13.72
N GLU A 89 -14.06 -16.30 -13.42
CA GLU A 89 -13.42 -16.03 -12.12
C GLU A 89 -13.17 -14.53 -11.89
N LEU A 90 -12.82 -13.78 -12.93
CA LEU A 90 -12.71 -12.31 -12.82
C LEU A 90 -14.07 -11.68 -12.53
N ALA A 91 -15.14 -12.13 -13.21
CA ALA A 91 -16.48 -11.60 -13.00
C ALA A 91 -16.99 -11.89 -11.57
N GLU A 92 -16.81 -13.12 -11.08
CA GLU A 92 -17.16 -13.50 -9.71
C GLU A 92 -16.38 -12.70 -8.66
N PHE A 93 -15.09 -12.45 -8.89
CA PHE A 93 -14.28 -11.60 -8.01
C PHE A 93 -14.82 -10.16 -7.98
N VAL A 94 -15.11 -9.57 -9.13
CA VAL A 94 -15.61 -8.19 -9.22
C VAL A 94 -17.00 -8.06 -8.61
N GLU A 95 -17.89 -9.03 -8.81
CA GLU A 95 -19.21 -9.07 -8.18
C GLU A 95 -19.10 -9.19 -6.65
N ALA A 96 -18.26 -10.10 -6.16
CA ALA A 96 -18.04 -10.26 -4.73
C ALA A 96 -17.50 -8.97 -4.08
N PHE A 97 -16.50 -8.34 -4.69
CA PHE A 97 -15.96 -7.07 -4.17
C PHE A 97 -17.01 -5.96 -4.23
N GLY A 98 -17.66 -5.79 -5.38
CA GLY A 98 -18.68 -4.77 -5.63
C GLY A 98 -19.89 -4.85 -4.70
N THR A 99 -20.28 -6.05 -4.28
CA THR A 99 -21.47 -6.25 -3.44
C THR A 99 -21.17 -6.36 -1.95
N LYS A 100 -19.91 -6.58 -1.55
CA LYS A 100 -19.53 -6.80 -0.14
C LYS A 100 -18.64 -5.72 0.45
N VAL A 101 -17.90 -4.98 -0.38
CA VAL A 101 -16.84 -4.07 0.08
C VAL A 101 -17.03 -2.65 -0.46
N THR A 102 -17.45 -2.51 -1.72
CA THR A 102 -17.52 -1.21 -2.40
C THR A 102 -18.56 -0.28 -1.75
N PRO A 103 -18.18 0.94 -1.34
CA PRO A 103 -19.14 1.95 -0.89
C PRO A 103 -19.96 2.49 -2.08
N ASP A 104 -21.22 2.85 -1.82
CA ASP A 104 -22.17 3.30 -2.86
C ASP A 104 -21.66 4.48 -3.69
N ASP A 105 -20.89 5.40 -3.08
CA ASP A 105 -20.34 6.59 -3.74
C ASP A 105 -19.11 6.33 -4.63
N TYR A 106 -18.56 5.11 -4.63
CA TYR A 106 -17.33 4.75 -5.34
C TYR A 106 -17.48 3.52 -6.26
N PRO A 107 -18.39 3.53 -7.25
CA PRO A 107 -18.77 2.35 -8.03
C PRO A 107 -17.75 1.90 -9.09
N HIS A 108 -16.68 2.67 -9.33
CA HIS A 108 -15.72 2.41 -10.39
C HIS A 108 -14.47 1.71 -9.84
N HIS A 109 -14.22 0.48 -10.32
CA HIS A 109 -13.04 -0.30 -9.94
C HIS A 109 -11.96 -0.31 -11.02
N PHE A 110 -10.71 -0.33 -10.57
CA PHE A 110 -9.54 -0.59 -11.41
C PHE A 110 -8.58 -1.49 -10.63
N TRP A 111 -8.10 -2.57 -11.26
CA TRP A 111 -7.28 -3.59 -10.60
C TRP A 111 -5.85 -3.57 -11.10
N VAL A 112 -4.89 -3.65 -10.19
CA VAL A 112 -3.46 -3.68 -10.50
C VAL A 112 -2.70 -4.47 -9.43
N SER A 113 -1.60 -5.11 -9.80
CA SER A 113 -0.73 -5.80 -8.86
C SER A 113 0.25 -4.82 -8.20
N GLY A 114 0.13 -4.63 -6.89
CA GLY A 114 1.04 -3.85 -6.06
C GLY A 114 0.48 -2.51 -5.59
N GLY A 115 0.62 -2.21 -4.30
CA GLY A 115 0.02 -1.03 -3.67
C GLY A 115 0.53 0.30 -4.22
N ALA A 116 1.84 0.41 -4.51
CA ALA A 116 2.40 1.63 -5.11
C ALA A 116 1.76 1.96 -6.47
N LEU A 117 1.51 0.95 -7.31
CA LEU A 117 0.85 1.13 -8.61
C LEU A 117 -0.65 1.41 -8.47
N ALA A 118 -1.29 0.94 -7.40
CA ALA A 118 -2.66 1.34 -7.08
C ALA A 118 -2.72 2.83 -6.78
N VAL A 119 -1.82 3.34 -5.94
CA VAL A 119 -1.68 4.78 -5.67
C VAL A 119 -1.40 5.55 -6.97
N GLU A 120 -0.44 5.13 -7.80
CA GLU A 120 -0.14 5.85 -9.05
C GLU A 120 -1.32 5.93 -10.02
N ASN A 121 -2.16 4.90 -10.10
CA ASN A 121 -3.37 4.99 -10.93
C ASN A 121 -4.43 5.92 -10.33
N ALA A 122 -4.56 5.98 -9.00
CA ALA A 122 -5.39 6.99 -8.35
C ALA A 122 -4.87 8.42 -8.64
N LEU A 123 -3.55 8.63 -8.60
CA LEU A 123 -2.93 9.92 -8.96
C LEU A 123 -3.18 10.28 -10.43
N LYS A 124 -3.01 9.33 -11.36
CA LYS A 124 -3.29 9.55 -12.79
C LYS A 124 -4.75 9.93 -13.02
N THR A 125 -5.70 9.30 -12.33
CA THR A 125 -7.12 9.67 -12.38
C THR A 125 -7.34 11.09 -11.85
N ALA A 126 -6.70 11.47 -10.74
CA ALA A 126 -6.79 12.82 -10.21
C ALA A 126 -6.20 13.88 -11.17
N PHE A 127 -5.05 13.59 -11.78
CA PHE A 127 -4.41 14.47 -12.76
C PHE A 127 -5.26 14.64 -14.03
N ASP A 128 -5.76 13.55 -14.62
CA ASP A 128 -6.66 13.62 -15.79
C ASP A 128 -7.92 14.43 -15.46
N TRP A 129 -8.57 14.13 -14.34
CA TRP A 129 -9.76 14.85 -13.90
C TRP A 129 -9.49 16.35 -13.70
N LYS A 130 -8.37 16.70 -13.04
CA LYS A 130 -8.00 18.09 -12.82
C LYS A 130 -7.67 18.80 -14.14
N ALA A 131 -6.90 18.18 -15.04
CA ALA A 131 -6.56 18.75 -16.34
C ALA A 131 -7.83 19.09 -17.13
N ARG A 132 -8.78 18.14 -17.23
CA ARG A 132 -10.07 18.35 -17.89
C ARG A 132 -10.88 19.48 -17.23
N LYS A 133 -10.89 19.53 -15.89
CA LYS A 133 -11.56 20.61 -15.14
C LYS A 133 -10.95 21.99 -15.41
N LEU A 134 -9.67 22.06 -15.75
CA LEU A 134 -8.97 23.28 -16.18
C LEU A 134 -9.13 23.58 -17.68
N GLY A 135 -9.91 22.79 -18.40
CA GLY A 135 -10.12 22.95 -19.85
C GLY A 135 -9.02 22.36 -20.73
N ARG A 136 -8.05 21.63 -20.15
CA ARG A 136 -6.96 20.96 -20.88
C ARG A 136 -7.43 19.59 -21.35
N ASN A 137 -7.96 19.54 -22.57
CA ASN A 137 -8.63 18.37 -23.14
C ASN A 137 -7.87 17.76 -24.33
N ASN A 138 -6.79 18.38 -24.80
CA ASN A 138 -5.95 17.80 -25.83
C ASN A 138 -4.87 16.95 -25.18
N PHE A 139 -4.57 15.79 -25.78
CA PHE A 139 -3.52 14.89 -25.27
C PHE A 139 -2.10 15.48 -25.30
N THR A 140 -1.92 16.65 -25.92
CA THR A 140 -0.66 17.38 -26.00
C THR A 140 -0.63 18.62 -25.10
N ASP A 141 -1.70 18.90 -24.35
CA ASP A 141 -1.72 20.02 -23.40
C ASP A 141 -0.70 19.75 -22.29
N ASP A 142 0.07 20.77 -21.90
CA ASP A 142 1.02 20.63 -20.79
C ASP A 142 0.28 20.55 -19.45
N VAL A 143 0.62 19.53 -18.67
CA VAL A 143 0.03 19.22 -17.36
C VAL A 143 1.09 19.03 -16.27
N ASN A 144 2.37 19.28 -16.59
CA ASN A 144 3.48 19.07 -15.66
C ASN A 144 3.51 20.07 -14.50
N ASP A 145 2.67 21.11 -14.54
CA ASP A 145 2.44 22.07 -13.45
C ASP A 145 1.41 21.59 -12.41
N LEU A 146 0.73 20.46 -12.64
CA LEU A 146 -0.18 19.85 -11.67
C LEU A 146 0.60 19.19 -10.54
N VAL A 147 0.06 19.30 -9.32
CA VAL A 147 0.72 18.81 -8.11
C VAL A 147 -0.25 18.01 -7.23
N ILE A 148 0.32 17.23 -6.31
CA ILE A 148 -0.42 16.48 -5.28
C ILE A 148 -0.04 17.05 -3.92
N LEU A 149 -1.02 17.45 -3.13
CA LEU A 149 -0.77 17.81 -1.73
C LEU A 149 -0.69 16.54 -0.91
N HIS A 150 0.31 16.44 -0.04
CA HIS A 150 0.49 15.29 0.83
C HIS A 150 1.12 15.67 2.17
N PHE A 151 1.24 14.70 3.07
CA PHE A 151 1.58 14.93 4.46
C PHE A 151 3.02 14.50 4.80
N GLU A 152 3.59 15.11 5.84
CA GLU A 152 4.82 14.64 6.46
C GLU A 152 4.67 13.20 6.98
N GLN A 153 5.77 12.47 7.11
CA GLN A 153 5.79 11.05 7.53
C GLN A 153 4.92 10.08 6.70
N ALA A 154 4.45 10.46 5.51
CA ALA A 154 3.65 9.59 4.67
C ALA A 154 4.46 8.44 4.05
N PHE A 155 3.79 7.32 3.79
CA PHE A 155 4.30 6.19 3.02
C PHE A 155 3.27 5.73 1.97
N HIS A 156 3.53 6.06 0.71
CA HIS A 156 2.63 5.75 -0.40
C HIS A 156 3.22 4.78 -1.42
N GLY A 157 4.40 4.22 -1.12
CA GLY A 157 5.10 3.26 -1.97
C GLY A 157 6.47 3.73 -2.43
N ARG A 158 7.05 2.96 -3.36
CA ARG A 158 8.43 3.16 -3.86
C ARG A 158 8.54 3.15 -5.40
N SER A 159 7.50 3.66 -6.07
CA SER A 159 7.41 3.82 -7.53
C SER A 159 7.57 5.29 -7.94
N GLY A 160 7.72 5.60 -9.23
CA GLY A 160 8.10 6.93 -9.73
C GLY A 160 7.37 8.13 -9.09
N TYR A 161 6.04 8.13 -9.08
CA TYR A 161 5.27 9.21 -8.42
C TYR A 161 5.30 9.08 -6.90
N THR A 162 5.17 7.86 -6.37
CA THR A 162 5.09 7.64 -4.91
C THR A 162 6.41 7.95 -4.19
N MET A 163 7.55 7.91 -4.88
CA MET A 163 8.84 8.42 -4.37
C MET A 163 8.83 9.93 -4.05
N SER A 164 7.93 10.71 -4.66
CA SER A 164 7.77 12.14 -4.35
C SER A 164 6.85 12.39 -3.15
N LEU A 165 6.10 11.36 -2.74
CA LEU A 165 5.10 11.41 -1.68
C LEU A 165 5.58 10.74 -0.40
N THR A 166 6.26 9.60 -0.50
CA THR A 166 6.84 8.90 0.65
C THR A 166 7.95 9.74 1.28
N ASN A 167 7.97 9.87 2.61
CA ASN A 167 9.00 10.62 3.32
C ASN A 167 9.17 10.22 4.79
N THR A 168 9.18 8.92 5.10
CA THR A 168 9.41 8.42 6.46
C THR A 168 10.91 8.41 6.84
N LEU A 169 11.77 7.79 6.02
CA LEU A 169 13.20 7.64 6.29
C LEU A 169 14.06 8.04 5.07
N PRO A 170 15.26 8.59 5.26
CA PRO A 170 16.12 9.02 4.15
C PRO A 170 16.56 7.90 3.19
N ASP A 171 16.82 6.70 3.69
CA ASP A 171 17.25 5.54 2.90
C ASP A 171 16.16 5.02 1.96
N LYS A 172 14.89 5.26 2.29
CA LYS A 172 13.76 4.93 1.42
C LYS A 172 13.66 5.82 0.19
N VAL A 173 14.19 7.06 0.23
CA VAL A 173 13.91 8.10 -0.79
C VAL A 173 15.11 8.89 -1.30
N GLY A 174 16.28 8.68 -0.72
CA GLY A 174 17.53 9.31 -1.10
C GLY A 174 17.98 8.92 -2.51
N LEU A 175 18.62 9.86 -3.21
CA LEU A 175 19.22 9.65 -4.54
C LEU A 175 18.27 9.29 -5.70
N PHE A 176 16.95 9.47 -5.52
CA PHE A 176 15.95 9.35 -6.60
C PHE A 176 15.40 10.72 -7.02
N PRO A 177 15.18 10.96 -8.33
CA PRO A 177 14.51 12.17 -8.81
C PRO A 177 13.08 12.23 -8.29
N LYS A 178 12.60 13.43 -7.97
CA LYS A 178 11.29 13.67 -7.36
C LYS A 178 10.64 14.92 -7.95
N PHE A 179 9.32 14.96 -7.91
CA PHE A 179 8.53 16.15 -8.15
C PHE A 179 8.52 17.02 -6.89
N ASN A 180 8.52 18.35 -7.08
CA ASN A 180 8.44 19.30 -5.97
C ASN A 180 6.97 19.57 -5.62
N TRP A 181 6.31 18.58 -5.02
CA TRP A 181 4.90 18.65 -4.63
C TRP A 181 4.74 19.24 -3.21
N PRO A 182 3.65 19.97 -2.94
CA PRO A 182 3.45 20.61 -1.64
C PRO A 182 3.24 19.56 -0.55
N ARG A 183 3.97 19.74 0.54
CA ARG A 183 3.94 18.88 1.71
C ARG A 183 3.59 19.71 2.94
N VAL A 184 2.66 19.20 3.74
CA VAL A 184 2.18 19.85 4.96
C VAL A 184 2.44 18.96 6.18
N SER A 185 2.43 19.55 7.38
CA SER A 185 2.58 18.84 8.64
C SER A 185 1.46 17.82 8.87
N THR A 186 1.74 16.79 9.67
CA THR A 186 0.77 15.76 10.05
C THR A 186 0.35 15.95 11.51
N PRO A 187 -0.93 16.29 11.78
CA PRO A 187 -1.44 16.30 13.13
C PRO A 187 -1.74 14.86 13.57
N PHE A 188 -1.29 14.47 14.76
CA PHE A 188 -1.59 13.19 15.38
C PHE A 188 -1.52 13.32 16.91
N CYS A 189 -2.20 12.43 17.60
CA CYS A 189 -2.24 12.41 19.07
C CYS A 189 -0.93 11.84 19.64
N GLU A 190 -0.36 12.53 20.63
CA GLU A 190 0.69 11.99 21.48
C GLU A 190 0.07 11.52 22.80
N PHE A 191 0.37 10.29 23.22
CA PHE A 191 -0.22 9.68 24.41
C PHE A 191 0.82 9.48 25.52
N ASP A 192 0.45 9.73 26.78
CA ASP A 192 1.19 9.25 27.94
C ASP A 192 0.98 7.75 28.19
N ASN A 193 1.64 7.21 29.22
CA ASN A 193 1.52 5.78 29.55
C ASN A 193 0.13 5.41 30.11
N GLU A 194 -0.66 6.40 30.50
CA GLU A 194 -2.02 6.27 31.00
C GLU A 194 -3.07 6.41 29.88
N GLY A 195 -2.64 6.73 28.66
CA GLY A 195 -3.48 6.89 27.47
C GLY A 195 -4.15 8.27 27.34
N ASN A 196 -3.68 9.28 28.08
CA ASN A 196 -4.15 10.66 27.91
C ASN A 196 -3.41 11.33 26.75
N ILE A 197 -4.12 12.15 25.99
CA ILE A 197 -3.52 13.03 24.98
C ILE A 197 -2.71 14.11 25.70
N VAL A 198 -1.42 14.22 25.38
CA VAL A 198 -0.48 15.16 26.04
C VAL A 198 -0.04 16.33 25.16
N ASN A 199 -0.31 16.28 23.86
CA ASN A 199 -0.06 17.38 22.94
C ASN A 199 -1.32 18.23 22.70
N ASP A 200 -1.11 19.44 22.18
CA ASP A 200 -2.19 20.32 21.74
C ASP A 200 -2.61 19.93 20.30
N ILE A 201 -3.50 18.94 20.22
CA ILE A 201 -3.99 18.42 18.94
C ILE A 201 -4.76 19.48 18.16
N GLU A 202 -5.58 20.30 18.82
CA GLU A 202 -6.35 21.37 18.18
C GLU A 202 -5.43 22.41 17.51
N ALA A 203 -4.37 22.82 18.20
CA ALA A 203 -3.37 23.73 17.61
C ALA A 203 -2.61 23.08 16.45
N SER A 204 -2.33 21.79 16.54
CA SER A 204 -1.63 21.04 15.48
C SER A 204 -2.49 20.90 14.23
N GLU A 205 -3.76 20.54 14.37
CA GLU A 205 -4.75 20.50 13.29
C GLU A 205 -4.94 21.88 12.65
N ALA A 206 -5.09 22.93 13.46
CA ALA A 206 -5.24 24.30 12.97
C ALA A 206 -4.01 24.75 12.15
N ARG A 207 -2.80 24.39 12.58
CA ARG A 207 -1.57 24.64 11.82
C ARG A 207 -1.59 23.92 10.48
N THR A 208 -1.90 22.63 10.46
CA THR A 208 -1.96 21.85 9.22
C THR A 208 -3.02 22.40 8.24
N CYS A 209 -4.20 22.77 8.73
CA CYS A 209 -5.21 23.42 7.91
C CYS A 209 -4.70 24.73 7.28
N ALA A 210 -4.01 25.57 8.05
CA ALA A 210 -3.42 26.80 7.52
C ALA A 210 -2.32 26.54 6.48
N GLU A 211 -1.53 25.48 6.63
CA GLU A 211 -0.54 25.05 5.63
C GLU A 211 -1.20 24.55 4.34
N ILE A 212 -2.32 23.84 4.45
CA ILE A 212 -3.13 23.40 3.30
C ILE A 212 -3.69 24.62 2.56
N ASP A 213 -4.31 25.57 3.27
CA ASP A 213 -4.85 26.80 2.67
C ASP A 213 -3.76 27.58 1.94
N LYS A 214 -2.59 27.74 2.58
CA LYS A 214 -1.41 28.37 1.97
C LYS A 214 -0.95 27.64 0.70
N ALA A 215 -0.93 26.31 0.70
CA ALA A 215 -0.59 25.54 -0.50
C ALA A 215 -1.60 25.79 -1.64
N PHE A 216 -2.89 25.92 -1.34
CA PHE A 216 -3.90 26.30 -2.33
C PHE A 216 -3.76 27.75 -2.81
N GLU A 217 -3.30 28.68 -1.97
CA GLU A 217 -2.96 30.04 -2.40
C GLU A 217 -1.77 30.05 -3.38
N GLU A 218 -0.70 29.29 -3.08
CA GLU A 218 0.52 29.24 -3.89
C GLU A 218 0.33 28.48 -5.22
N HIS A 219 -0.41 27.37 -5.20
CA HIS A 219 -0.61 26.52 -6.37
C HIS A 219 -1.92 26.83 -7.12
N GLY A 220 -2.83 27.60 -6.53
CA GLY A 220 -4.12 27.94 -7.10
C GLY A 220 -4.94 26.69 -7.43
N ASN A 221 -5.46 26.63 -8.65
CA ASN A 221 -6.28 25.51 -9.11
C ASN A 221 -5.47 24.29 -9.61
N ARG A 222 -4.14 24.22 -9.36
CA ARG A 222 -3.27 23.15 -9.88
C ARG A 222 -3.08 21.94 -8.95
N ILE A 223 -3.50 22.02 -7.69
CA ILE A 223 -3.51 20.85 -6.78
C ILE A 223 -4.61 19.89 -7.25
N ALA A 224 -4.22 18.74 -7.79
CA ALA A 224 -5.12 17.76 -8.38
C ALA A 224 -5.84 16.91 -7.32
N ALA A 225 -5.14 16.56 -6.23
CA ALA A 225 -5.70 15.85 -5.09
C ALA A 225 -4.90 16.16 -3.81
N ILE A 226 -5.52 15.85 -2.68
CA ILE A 226 -4.86 15.66 -1.38
C ILE A 226 -4.79 14.15 -1.17
N LEU A 227 -3.60 13.61 -0.91
CA LEU A 227 -3.41 12.20 -0.59
C LEU A 227 -3.01 12.06 0.89
N ILE A 228 -3.79 11.25 1.62
CA ILE A 228 -3.63 11.04 3.06
C ILE A 228 -3.88 9.57 3.41
N GLU A 229 -3.10 9.04 4.35
CA GLU A 229 -3.40 7.78 5.03
C GLU A 229 -4.35 8.07 6.20
N PRO A 230 -5.49 7.40 6.36
CA PRO A 230 -6.39 7.65 7.49
C PRO A 230 -5.72 7.48 8.87
N MET A 231 -4.75 6.57 8.95
CA MET A 231 -3.76 6.45 10.02
C MET A 231 -2.43 6.11 9.34
N GLN A 232 -1.36 6.84 9.64
CA GLN A 232 -0.07 6.59 8.96
C GLN A 232 0.62 5.38 9.59
N GLY A 233 0.81 4.30 8.82
CA GLY A 233 1.45 3.09 9.35
C GLY A 233 2.96 3.25 9.49
N GLU A 234 3.69 3.13 8.37
CA GLU A 234 5.16 3.22 8.33
C GLU A 234 5.75 4.54 8.87
N GLY A 235 4.92 5.59 8.98
CA GLY A 235 5.27 6.88 9.57
C GLY A 235 5.33 6.89 11.10
N GLY A 236 4.78 5.86 11.76
CA GLY A 236 4.79 5.70 13.22
C GLY A 236 3.42 5.49 13.87
N ASP A 237 2.45 4.86 13.19
CA ASP A 237 1.06 4.70 13.66
C ASP A 237 0.43 6.05 14.09
N ASN A 238 0.68 7.11 13.31
CA ASN A 238 0.18 8.46 13.59
C ASN A 238 -1.33 8.53 13.29
N HIS A 239 -2.15 8.86 14.29
CA HIS A 239 -3.62 8.94 14.23
C HIS A 239 -4.20 9.99 15.18
#